data_AF-A0A8C2WQT3-F1
#
_entry.id   AF-A0A8C2WQT3-F1
#
_cell.length_a   1.000
_cell.length_b   1.000
_cell.length_c   1.000
_cell.angle_alpha   90.00
_cell.angle_beta   90.00
_cell.angle_gamma   90.00
#
_symmetry.space_group_name_H-M   'P 1'
#
loop_
_entity.id
_entity.type
_entity.pdbx_description
1 polymer ?
#
loop_
_entity_poly.entity_id
_entity_poly.type
_entity_poly.pdbx_seq_one_letter_code
_entity_poly.pdbx_strand_id
1 'polypeptide(L)'
;MAARRPFTDTDTADEAVRATCDDATICKRYATSKGYWKDPYIQYFVRSVGERKAPEINRGYYARVQGVDHLLDAFIKKAECDCQVINLGAGLDTTFWRLKDKNLMPRKFFEVDFPTVVARKIHNIKTKPPLSKPLIETHSTDSLLLDAHSLDSDRYCIIGADLRDISSLDEKLKKFQLNPELPTLLLSECVLVYMTPSQSSNVVHWAAETFHTAMFINYEQVNMSDRFGQVMIENLQRRQCTLAGVEACQSLDSQKERFLKTGWQHADALDMITVYSMLPQEDMARIESLEFLDERELLQQLLQHYSICWATKDRLNLARTSGTGFKLWQRHVGLGGSQNSWARYSNVKSGEHRHPISKKET
;
A
#
# COMPACT_ATOMS: atom_id res chain seq x y z
N MET A 1 -17.22 -42.13 -3.08
CA MET A 1 -15.85 -41.68 -2.74
C MET A 1 -15.53 -40.50 -3.63
N ALA A 2 -15.45 -39.29 -3.07
CA ALA A 2 -15.05 -38.12 -3.85
C ALA A 2 -13.56 -38.22 -4.16
N ALA A 3 -13.20 -38.46 -5.42
CA ALA A 3 -11.82 -38.44 -5.86
C ALA A 3 -11.23 -37.04 -5.58
N ARG A 4 -10.17 -36.97 -4.77
CA ARG A 4 -9.40 -35.73 -4.57
C ARG A 4 -8.88 -35.32 -5.94
N ARG A 5 -9.31 -34.14 -6.43
CA ARG A 5 -8.71 -33.53 -7.62
C ARG A 5 -7.21 -33.31 -7.33
N PRO A 6 -6.31 -33.68 -8.25
CA PRO A 6 -4.90 -33.34 -8.10
C PRO A 6 -4.75 -31.82 -8.08
N PHE A 7 -3.98 -31.29 -7.12
CA PHE A 7 -3.66 -29.87 -7.04
C PHE A 7 -2.87 -29.45 -8.27
N THR A 8 -3.22 -28.31 -8.86
CA THR A 8 -2.44 -27.72 -9.95
C THR A 8 -1.26 -26.91 -9.38
N ASP A 9 -0.19 -26.69 -10.15
CA ASP A 9 0.92 -25.80 -9.75
C ASP A 9 0.42 -24.38 -9.43
N THR A 10 -0.65 -23.94 -10.11
CA THR A 10 -1.35 -22.68 -9.84
C THR A 10 -2.03 -22.65 -8.47
N ASP A 11 -2.64 -23.74 -8.00
CA ASP A 11 -3.26 -23.81 -6.67
C ASP A 11 -2.21 -23.70 -5.55
N THR A 12 -1.03 -24.29 -5.76
CA THR A 12 0.08 -24.26 -4.81
C THR A 12 0.71 -22.86 -4.74
N ALA A 13 0.90 -22.21 -5.89
CA ALA A 13 1.37 -20.82 -5.94
C ALA A 13 0.38 -19.87 -5.24
N ASP A 14 -0.93 -20.06 -5.47
CA ASP A 14 -1.96 -19.25 -4.83
C ASP A 14 -2.05 -19.51 -3.31
N GLU A 15 -1.78 -20.73 -2.83
CA GLU A 15 -1.65 -21.01 -1.39
C GLU A 15 -0.53 -20.19 -0.74
N ALA A 16 0.66 -20.16 -1.36
CA ALA A 16 1.77 -19.38 -0.86
C ALA A 16 1.49 -17.87 -0.91
N VAL A 17 0.86 -17.37 -1.99
CA VAL A 17 0.43 -15.97 -2.09
C VAL A 17 -0.55 -15.63 -0.96
N ARG A 18 -1.53 -16.49 -0.67
CA ARG A 18 -2.46 -16.27 0.45
C ARG A 18 -1.76 -16.27 1.81
N ALA A 19 -0.69 -17.04 1.99
CA ALA A 19 0.08 -17.05 3.24
C ALA A 19 0.79 -15.71 3.50
N THR A 20 1.12 -14.94 2.46
CA THR A 20 1.74 -13.60 2.62
C THR A 20 0.87 -12.61 3.40
N CYS A 21 -0.46 -12.81 3.38
CA CYS A 21 -1.41 -12.06 4.20
C CYS A 21 -1.13 -12.23 5.70
N ASP A 22 -0.80 -13.46 6.14
CA ASP A 22 -0.48 -13.74 7.54
C ASP A 22 0.88 -13.15 7.92
N ASP A 23 1.89 -13.27 7.05
CA ASP A 23 3.21 -12.67 7.26
C ASP A 23 3.14 -11.15 7.43
N ALA A 24 2.42 -10.47 6.54
CA ALA A 24 2.23 -9.02 6.61
C ALA A 24 1.48 -8.60 7.87
N THR A 25 0.40 -9.31 8.21
CA THR A 25 -0.41 -8.99 9.39
C THR A 25 0.35 -9.24 10.69
N ILE A 26 1.14 -10.32 10.78
CA ILE A 26 1.99 -10.60 11.94
C ILE A 26 3.07 -9.53 12.10
N CYS A 27 3.73 -9.09 11.01
CA CYS A 27 4.72 -8.02 11.08
C CYS A 27 4.09 -6.69 11.53
N LYS A 28 2.94 -6.31 10.95
CA LYS A 28 2.17 -5.12 11.37
C LYS A 28 1.74 -5.24 12.85
N ARG A 29 1.30 -6.42 13.31
CA ARG A 29 0.91 -6.67 14.70
C ARG A 29 2.11 -6.57 15.66
N TYR A 30 3.26 -7.11 15.28
CA TYR A 30 4.47 -7.02 16.07
C TYR A 30 4.91 -5.56 16.23
N ALA A 31 5.03 -4.81 15.14
CA ALA A 31 5.45 -3.41 15.18
C ALA A 31 4.48 -2.51 15.98
N THR A 32 3.17 -2.72 15.85
CA THR A 32 2.17 -1.99 16.68
C THR A 32 2.29 -2.31 18.16
N SER A 33 2.61 -3.56 18.53
CA SER A 33 2.86 -3.94 19.93
C SER A 33 4.11 -3.26 20.53
N LYS A 34 5.07 -2.89 19.66
CA LYS A 34 6.27 -2.11 20.02
C LYS A 34 6.04 -0.60 20.01
N GLY A 35 4.86 -0.14 19.63
CA GLY A 35 4.51 1.28 19.61
C GLY A 35 4.97 2.04 18.38
N TYR A 36 5.34 1.36 17.27
CA TYR A 36 5.69 2.06 16.03
C TYR A 36 4.53 2.93 15.54
N TRP A 37 3.30 2.40 15.51
CA TRP A 37 2.07 3.17 15.30
C TRP A 37 0.92 2.60 16.13
N LYS A 38 -0.17 3.35 16.22
CA LYS A 38 -1.38 2.94 16.92
C LYS A 38 -2.33 2.23 15.96
N ASP A 39 -2.65 0.98 16.27
CA ASP A 39 -3.71 0.21 15.62
C ASP A 39 -4.43 -0.64 16.67
N PRO A 40 -5.61 -0.20 17.16
CA PRO A 40 -6.35 -0.95 18.17
C PRO A 40 -7.12 -2.15 17.58
N TYR A 41 -7.14 -2.31 16.25
CA TYR A 41 -8.00 -3.27 15.55
C TYR A 41 -7.25 -4.53 15.10
N ILE A 42 -5.97 -4.41 14.75
CA ILE A 42 -5.18 -5.52 14.19
C ILE A 42 -5.13 -6.76 15.11
N GLN A 43 -5.25 -6.55 16.42
CA GLN A 43 -5.32 -7.62 17.42
C GLN A 43 -6.52 -8.55 17.28
N TYR A 44 -7.60 -8.10 16.64
CA TYR A 44 -8.80 -8.90 16.40
C TYR A 44 -8.65 -9.82 15.20
N PHE A 45 -7.66 -9.57 14.34
CA PHE A 45 -7.36 -10.36 13.16
C PHE A 45 -6.24 -11.38 13.39
N VAL A 46 -5.25 -11.03 14.22
CA VAL A 46 -4.16 -11.93 14.61
C VAL A 46 -3.95 -11.87 16.14
N ARG A 47 -4.14 -13.02 16.80
CA ARG A 47 -4.06 -13.12 18.27
C ARG A 47 -2.63 -13.00 18.81
N SER A 48 -1.69 -13.69 18.17
CA SER A 48 -0.30 -13.71 18.60
C SER A 48 0.44 -12.48 18.07
N VAL A 49 1.31 -11.89 18.89
CA VAL A 49 2.26 -10.87 18.44
C VAL A 49 3.33 -11.48 17.53
N GLY A 50 3.44 -12.82 17.51
CA GLY A 50 4.43 -13.56 16.72
C GLY A 50 5.81 -13.55 17.37
N GLU A 51 6.77 -14.14 16.66
CA GLU A 51 8.19 -14.10 17.06
C GLU A 51 8.78 -12.71 16.88
N ARG A 52 9.88 -12.45 17.59
CA ARG A 52 10.64 -11.20 17.48
C ARG A 52 11.00 -10.91 16.03
N LYS A 53 10.60 -9.73 15.54
CA LYS A 53 11.06 -9.18 14.27
C LYS A 53 12.27 -8.29 14.49
N ALA A 54 13.19 -8.30 13.52
CA ALA A 54 14.37 -7.45 13.58
C ALA A 54 13.97 -5.97 13.43
N PRO A 55 14.68 -5.02 14.08
CA PRO A 55 14.28 -3.61 14.13
C PRO A 55 14.13 -2.96 12.74
N GLU A 56 14.95 -3.33 11.76
CA GLU A 56 14.89 -2.86 10.39
C GLU A 56 13.60 -3.29 9.68
N ILE A 57 13.05 -4.46 10.03
CA ILE A 57 11.75 -4.91 9.52
C ILE A 57 10.64 -4.01 10.10
N ASN A 58 10.66 -3.73 11.40
CA ASN A 58 9.65 -2.89 12.03
C ASN A 58 9.70 -1.44 11.50
N ARG A 59 10.91 -0.88 11.33
CA ARG A 59 11.12 0.44 10.70
C ARG A 59 10.68 0.45 9.23
N GLY A 60 10.92 -0.63 8.50
CA GLY A 60 10.42 -0.79 7.12
C GLY A 60 8.89 -0.79 7.04
N TYR A 61 8.22 -1.58 7.89
CA TYR A 61 6.76 -1.57 7.99
C TYR A 61 6.22 -0.22 8.46
N TYR A 62 6.94 0.47 9.34
CA TYR A 62 6.57 1.82 9.74
C TYR A 62 6.54 2.78 8.56
N ALA A 63 7.65 2.86 7.80
CA ALA A 63 7.76 3.72 6.63
C ALA A 63 6.68 3.39 5.59
N ARG A 64 6.42 2.10 5.36
CA ARG A 64 5.35 1.59 4.49
C ARG A 64 3.98 2.11 4.91
N VAL A 65 3.59 1.92 6.17
CA VAL A 65 2.29 2.35 6.69
C VAL A 65 2.15 3.86 6.65
N GLN A 66 3.17 4.61 7.09
CA GLN A 66 3.13 6.08 7.08
C GLN A 66 3.04 6.64 5.66
N GLY A 67 3.81 6.10 4.71
CA GLY A 67 3.79 6.53 3.31
C GLY A 67 2.42 6.32 2.66
N VAL A 68 1.84 5.13 2.82
CA VAL A 68 0.51 4.81 2.29
C VAL A 68 -0.58 5.65 2.97
N ASP A 69 -0.58 5.73 4.30
CA ASP A 69 -1.57 6.52 5.05
C ASP A 69 -1.50 8.01 4.68
N HIS A 70 -0.29 8.56 4.45
CA HIS A 70 -0.13 9.95 4.06
C HIS A 70 -0.84 10.26 2.73
N LEU A 71 -0.61 9.43 1.71
CA LEU A 71 -1.21 9.59 0.39
C LEU A 71 -2.74 9.36 0.43
N LEU A 72 -3.18 8.35 1.17
CA LEU A 72 -4.60 8.04 1.38
C LEU A 72 -5.34 9.19 2.08
N ASP A 73 -4.83 9.65 3.23
CA ASP A 73 -5.44 10.74 3.99
C ASP A 73 -5.46 12.03 3.16
N ALA A 74 -4.41 12.30 2.38
CA ALA A 74 -4.35 13.47 1.49
C ALA A 74 -5.42 13.43 0.40
N PHE A 75 -5.63 12.27 -0.25
CA PHE A 75 -6.67 12.11 -1.26
C PHE A 75 -8.08 12.29 -0.66
N ILE A 76 -8.37 11.61 0.45
CA ILE A 76 -9.69 11.68 1.11
C ILE A 76 -10.01 13.12 1.53
N LYS A 77 -9.05 13.81 2.16
CA LYS A 77 -9.20 15.22 2.56
C LYS A 77 -9.45 16.13 1.36
N LYS A 78 -8.73 15.89 0.25
CA LYS A 78 -8.86 16.70 -0.97
C LYS A 78 -10.22 16.51 -1.65
N ALA A 79 -10.76 15.29 -1.59
CA ALA A 79 -12.11 15.00 -2.06
C ALA A 79 -13.18 15.32 -1.02
N GLU A 80 -12.85 15.95 0.11
CA GLU A 80 -13.78 16.30 1.19
C GLU A 80 -14.59 15.10 1.71
N CYS A 81 -13.95 13.92 1.76
CA CYS A 81 -14.57 12.62 2.05
C CYS A 81 -15.65 12.17 1.05
N ASP A 82 -15.91 12.95 -0.01
CA ASP A 82 -16.82 12.63 -1.11
C ASP A 82 -16.13 11.78 -2.19
N CYS A 83 -15.58 10.65 -1.75
CA CYS A 83 -14.84 9.72 -2.59
C CYS A 83 -15.09 8.26 -2.23
N GLN A 84 -14.57 7.35 -3.04
CA GLN A 84 -14.52 5.91 -2.74
C GLN A 84 -13.07 5.48 -2.55
N VAL A 85 -12.87 4.40 -1.79
CA VAL A 85 -11.56 3.75 -1.66
C VAL A 85 -11.73 2.27 -2.01
N ILE A 86 -10.84 1.72 -2.82
CA ILE A 86 -10.79 0.29 -3.17
C ILE A 86 -9.42 -0.25 -2.76
N ASN A 87 -9.36 -1.08 -1.73
CA ASN A 87 -8.15 -1.77 -1.30
C ASN A 87 -8.08 -3.15 -1.98
N LEU A 88 -7.19 -3.30 -2.94
CA LEU A 88 -6.99 -4.50 -3.75
C LEU A 88 -5.96 -5.42 -3.07
N GLY A 89 -6.35 -6.65 -2.76
CA GLY A 89 -5.54 -7.57 -1.95
C GLY A 89 -5.44 -7.07 -0.51
N ALA A 90 -6.57 -6.67 0.07
CA ALA A 90 -6.61 -5.96 1.35
C ALA A 90 -6.11 -6.80 2.54
N GLY A 91 -6.04 -8.13 2.40
CA GLY A 91 -5.68 -9.02 3.49
C GLY A 91 -6.53 -8.76 4.73
N LEU A 92 -5.87 -8.71 5.89
CA LEU A 92 -6.49 -8.37 7.18
C LEU A 92 -6.26 -6.90 7.58
N ASP A 93 -6.15 -6.01 6.58
CA ASP A 93 -5.92 -4.58 6.80
C ASP A 93 -7.03 -3.92 7.64
N THR A 94 -6.66 -2.90 8.41
CA THR A 94 -7.51 -2.25 9.42
C THR A 94 -7.90 -0.82 9.06
N THR A 95 -7.54 -0.35 7.87
CA THR A 95 -7.63 1.05 7.47
C THR A 95 -9.04 1.62 7.59
N PHE A 96 -10.08 0.85 7.25
CA PHE A 96 -11.47 1.27 7.43
C PHE A 96 -11.75 1.78 8.85
N TRP A 97 -11.43 0.99 9.87
CA TRP A 97 -11.66 1.36 11.26
C TRP A 97 -10.78 2.52 11.71
N ARG A 98 -9.52 2.57 11.25
CA ARG A 98 -8.60 3.68 11.55
C ARG A 98 -9.07 5.00 10.92
N LEU A 99 -9.65 4.97 9.72
CA LEU A 99 -10.25 6.15 9.07
C LEU A 99 -11.49 6.63 9.82
N LYS A 100 -12.31 5.72 10.35
CA LYS A 100 -13.45 6.07 11.21
C LYS A 100 -12.99 6.81 12.47
N ASP A 101 -11.96 6.30 13.15
CA ASP A 101 -11.40 6.95 14.34
C ASP A 101 -10.82 8.34 14.05
N LYS A 102 -10.28 8.54 12.83
CA LYS A 102 -9.78 9.83 12.34
C LYS A 102 -10.88 10.77 11.84
N ASN A 103 -12.14 10.33 11.78
CA ASN A 103 -13.25 11.04 11.13
C ASN A 103 -12.96 11.40 9.65
N LEU A 104 -12.29 10.48 8.92
CA LEU A 104 -11.91 10.62 7.51
C LEU A 104 -12.53 9.51 6.65
N MET A 105 -13.81 9.23 6.87
CA MET A 105 -14.48 8.11 6.20
C MET A 105 -14.91 8.48 4.76
N PRO A 106 -14.46 7.75 3.72
CA PRO A 106 -14.96 7.94 2.35
C PRO A 106 -16.42 7.54 2.25
N ARG A 107 -17.13 7.90 1.16
CA ARG A 107 -18.50 7.46 0.89
C ARG A 107 -18.66 5.96 1.04
N LYS A 108 -17.75 5.18 0.45
CA LYS A 108 -17.70 3.73 0.63
C LYS A 108 -16.26 3.23 0.52
N PHE A 109 -15.90 2.32 1.42
CA PHE A 109 -14.61 1.65 1.45
C PHE A 109 -14.80 0.19 1.00
N PHE A 110 -14.20 -0.16 -0.13
CA PHE A 110 -14.24 -1.49 -0.71
C PHE A 110 -12.93 -2.22 -0.41
N GLU A 111 -13.02 -3.48 -0.02
CA GLU A 111 -11.89 -4.40 0.10
C GLU A 111 -12.11 -5.59 -0.81
N VAL A 112 -11.05 -6.02 -1.48
CA VAL A 112 -11.06 -7.19 -2.34
C VAL A 112 -9.89 -8.09 -1.97
N ASP A 113 -10.16 -9.39 -1.81
CA ASP A 113 -9.11 -10.40 -1.63
C ASP A 113 -9.64 -11.76 -2.09
N PHE A 114 -8.80 -12.80 -2.06
CA PHE A 114 -9.22 -14.17 -2.34
C PHE A 114 -10.38 -14.59 -1.42
N PRO A 115 -11.34 -15.39 -1.90
CA PRO A 115 -12.52 -15.80 -1.13
C PRO A 115 -12.23 -16.41 0.24
N THR A 116 -11.09 -17.12 0.37
CA THR A 116 -10.64 -17.73 1.64
C THR A 116 -10.15 -16.70 2.66
N VAL A 117 -9.43 -15.66 2.22
CA VAL A 117 -8.99 -14.55 3.07
C VAL A 117 -10.19 -13.72 3.51
N VAL A 118 -11.11 -13.44 2.60
CA VAL A 118 -12.36 -12.71 2.87
C VAL A 118 -13.24 -13.46 3.88
N ALA A 119 -13.46 -14.76 3.68
CA ALA A 119 -14.24 -15.57 4.62
C ALA A 119 -13.65 -15.50 6.05
N ARG A 120 -12.32 -15.56 6.17
CA ARG A 120 -11.62 -15.42 7.45
C ARG A 120 -11.81 -14.02 8.06
N LYS A 121 -11.70 -12.96 7.26
CA LYS A 121 -11.89 -11.58 7.73
C LYS A 121 -13.33 -11.34 8.18
N ILE A 122 -14.32 -11.79 7.41
CA ILE A 122 -15.74 -11.75 7.76
C ILE A 122 -16.00 -12.50 9.07
N HIS A 123 -15.43 -13.69 9.25
CA HIS A 123 -15.56 -14.42 10.52
C HIS A 123 -15.06 -13.60 11.72
N ASN A 124 -13.89 -12.96 11.60
CA ASN A 124 -13.35 -12.10 12.65
C ASN A 124 -14.25 -10.88 12.89
N ILE A 125 -14.73 -10.20 11.84
CA ILE A 125 -15.65 -9.07 11.96
C ILE A 125 -16.92 -9.47 12.72
N LYS A 126 -17.54 -10.60 12.33
CA LYS A 126 -18.79 -11.09 12.94
C LYS A 126 -18.63 -11.48 14.40
N THR A 127 -17.50 -12.09 14.77
CA THR A 127 -17.28 -12.64 16.11
C THR A 127 -16.68 -11.66 17.11
N LYS A 128 -16.24 -10.47 16.65
CA LYS A 128 -15.57 -9.46 17.47
C LYS A 128 -16.38 -8.15 17.45
N PRO A 129 -17.14 -7.84 18.52
CA PRO A 129 -17.92 -6.61 18.60
C PRO A 129 -17.14 -5.31 18.30
N PRO A 130 -15.86 -5.16 18.68
CA PRO A 130 -15.07 -3.98 18.32
C PRO A 130 -14.88 -3.79 16.80
N LEU A 131 -15.02 -4.87 16.00
CA LEU A 131 -14.98 -4.79 14.54
C LEU A 131 -16.38 -4.58 13.95
N SER A 132 -17.40 -5.30 14.42
CA SER A 132 -18.75 -5.21 13.84
C SER A 132 -19.52 -3.95 14.21
N LYS A 133 -19.39 -3.44 15.45
CA LYS A 133 -20.13 -2.25 15.91
C LYS A 133 -19.88 -1.02 15.03
N PRO A 134 -18.63 -0.66 14.67
CA PRO A 134 -18.37 0.44 13.73
C PRO A 134 -19.09 0.34 12.39
N LEU A 135 -19.27 -0.87 11.84
CA LEU A 135 -19.97 -1.08 10.58
C LEU A 135 -21.48 -0.86 10.77
N ILE A 136 -22.05 -1.41 11.85
CA ILE A 136 -23.47 -1.26 12.18
C ILE A 136 -23.84 0.21 12.44
N GLU A 137 -23.02 0.93 13.22
CA GLU A 137 -23.22 2.36 13.52
C GLU A 137 -23.24 3.26 12.28
N THR A 138 -22.66 2.79 11.18
CA THR A 138 -22.53 3.54 9.93
C THR A 138 -23.45 3.01 8.82
N HIS A 139 -24.32 2.06 9.15
CA HIS A 139 -25.27 1.46 8.24
C HIS A 139 -26.69 1.91 8.58
N SER A 140 -27.48 2.21 7.55
CA SER A 140 -28.85 2.71 7.68
C SER A 140 -29.89 1.63 8.02
N THR A 141 -29.57 0.35 7.86
CA THR A 141 -30.49 -0.76 8.13
C THR A 141 -30.07 -1.60 9.33
N ASP A 142 -31.03 -2.33 9.91
CA ASP A 142 -30.81 -3.15 11.11
C ASP A 142 -29.94 -4.39 10.86
N SER A 143 -29.65 -4.75 9.60
CA SER A 143 -28.92 -5.97 9.25
C SER A 143 -27.94 -5.79 8.09
N LEU A 144 -26.69 -6.18 8.33
CA LEU A 144 -25.66 -6.24 7.27
C LEU A 144 -25.98 -7.37 6.28
N LEU A 145 -25.75 -7.12 4.98
CA LEU A 145 -25.81 -8.17 3.97
C LEU A 145 -24.55 -9.02 4.07
N LEU A 146 -24.74 -10.30 4.39
CA LEU A 146 -23.66 -11.22 4.73
C LEU A 146 -23.79 -12.51 3.92
N ASP A 147 -22.73 -12.83 3.18
CA ASP A 147 -22.51 -14.11 2.51
C ASP A 147 -21.14 -14.69 2.93
N ALA A 148 -20.86 -15.96 2.60
CA ALA A 148 -19.60 -16.62 2.90
C ALA A 148 -18.38 -15.87 2.34
N HIS A 149 -18.55 -15.19 1.20
CA HIS A 149 -17.47 -14.50 0.49
C HIS A 149 -17.78 -13.03 0.21
N SER A 150 -18.78 -12.44 0.88
CA SER A 150 -18.99 -10.99 0.82
C SER A 150 -19.68 -10.47 2.06
N LEU A 151 -19.37 -9.24 2.44
CA LEU A 151 -20.08 -8.48 3.47
C LEU A 151 -20.27 -7.07 2.93
N ASP A 152 -21.50 -6.58 2.96
CA ASP A 152 -21.85 -5.25 2.47
C ASP A 152 -22.62 -4.44 3.53
N SER A 153 -22.31 -3.15 3.55
CA SER A 153 -22.91 -2.10 4.36
C SER A 153 -22.84 -0.78 3.58
N ASP A 154 -23.43 0.29 4.13
CA ASP A 154 -23.47 1.59 3.44
C ASP A 154 -22.06 2.17 3.23
N ARG A 155 -21.15 1.94 4.17
CA ARG A 155 -19.82 2.57 4.20
C ARG A 155 -18.66 1.60 4.01
N TYR A 156 -18.90 0.30 4.09
CA TYR A 156 -17.88 -0.75 3.95
C TYR A 156 -18.41 -1.93 3.15
N CYS A 157 -17.60 -2.42 2.24
CA CYS A 157 -17.85 -3.64 1.49
C CYS A 157 -16.56 -4.47 1.42
N ILE A 158 -16.65 -5.77 1.61
CA ILE A 158 -15.56 -6.71 1.35
C ILE A 158 -16.03 -7.85 0.46
N ILE A 159 -15.25 -8.17 -0.57
CA ILE A 159 -15.64 -9.08 -1.65
C ILE A 159 -14.53 -10.11 -1.90
N GLY A 160 -14.92 -11.39 -1.91
CA GLY A 160 -14.08 -12.50 -2.37
C GLY A 160 -14.00 -12.53 -3.89
N ALA A 161 -12.88 -12.13 -4.45
CA ALA A 161 -12.62 -12.17 -5.88
C ALA A 161 -11.13 -12.40 -6.18
N ASP A 162 -10.85 -13.06 -7.29
CA ASP A 162 -9.52 -13.13 -7.85
C ASP A 162 -9.27 -11.89 -8.70
N LEU A 163 -8.25 -11.09 -8.36
CA LEU A 163 -7.92 -9.86 -9.09
C LEU A 163 -7.48 -10.13 -10.53
N ARG A 164 -7.12 -11.37 -10.89
CA ARG A 164 -6.77 -11.77 -12.26
C ARG A 164 -8.00 -11.87 -13.18
N ASP A 165 -9.19 -12.04 -12.60
CA ASP A 165 -10.47 -12.09 -13.31
C ASP A 165 -11.17 -10.74 -13.23
N ILE A 166 -10.80 -9.84 -14.15
CA ILE A 166 -11.28 -8.45 -14.18
C ILE A 166 -12.80 -8.37 -14.36
N SER A 167 -13.39 -9.23 -15.19
CA SER A 167 -14.84 -9.23 -15.41
C SER A 167 -15.59 -9.56 -14.13
N SER A 168 -15.17 -10.62 -13.41
CA SER A 168 -15.77 -11.00 -12.13
C SER A 168 -15.56 -9.93 -11.05
N LEU A 169 -14.38 -9.30 -11.01
CA LEU A 169 -14.07 -8.20 -10.10
C LEU A 169 -15.03 -7.02 -10.31
N ASP A 170 -15.15 -6.55 -11.55
CA ASP A 170 -15.97 -5.41 -11.93
C ASP A 170 -17.47 -5.65 -11.65
N GLU A 171 -17.99 -6.82 -12.05
CA GLU A 171 -19.38 -7.21 -11.81
C GLU A 171 -19.72 -7.21 -10.31
N LYS A 172 -18.84 -7.78 -9.48
CA LYS A 172 -19.07 -7.84 -8.02
C LYS A 172 -19.00 -6.46 -7.37
N LEU A 173 -18.04 -5.62 -7.75
CA LEU A 173 -17.96 -4.25 -7.22
C LEU A 173 -19.19 -3.42 -7.59
N LYS A 174 -19.64 -3.49 -8.86
CA LYS A 174 -20.86 -2.81 -9.33
C LYS A 174 -22.11 -3.33 -8.63
N LYS A 175 -22.21 -4.64 -8.38
CA LYS A 175 -23.30 -5.23 -7.58
C LYS A 175 -23.41 -4.59 -6.19
N PHE A 176 -22.31 -4.19 -5.59
CA PHE A 176 -22.26 -3.51 -4.29
C PHE A 176 -22.11 -1.98 -4.42
N GLN A 177 -22.73 -1.42 -5.46
CA GLN A 177 -22.91 0.03 -5.64
C GLN A 177 -21.59 0.82 -5.76
N LEU A 178 -20.55 0.23 -6.35
CA LEU A 178 -19.41 1.01 -6.84
C LEU A 178 -19.93 2.05 -7.87
N ASN A 179 -19.63 3.32 -7.64
CA ASN A 179 -20.01 4.42 -8.52
C ASN A 179 -18.79 4.94 -9.30
N PRO A 180 -18.69 4.71 -10.63
CA PRO A 180 -17.58 5.19 -11.45
C PRO A 180 -17.45 6.72 -11.58
N GLU A 181 -18.51 7.46 -11.26
CA GLU A 181 -18.54 8.93 -11.35
C GLU A 181 -17.90 9.62 -10.13
N LEU A 182 -17.73 8.90 -9.01
CA LEU A 182 -17.08 9.45 -7.82
C LEU A 182 -15.55 9.41 -7.93
N PRO A 183 -14.83 10.41 -7.36
CA PRO A 183 -13.40 10.29 -7.12
C PRO A 183 -13.09 8.97 -6.42
N THR A 184 -12.20 8.16 -7.00
CA THR A 184 -11.90 6.84 -6.44
C THR A 184 -10.40 6.65 -6.27
N LEU A 185 -9.99 6.32 -5.04
CA LEU A 185 -8.62 5.88 -4.76
C LEU A 185 -8.55 4.37 -4.76
N LEU A 186 -7.60 3.81 -5.48
CA LEU A 186 -7.26 2.40 -5.44
C LEU A 186 -5.93 2.23 -4.70
N LEU A 187 -5.88 1.23 -3.83
CA LEU A 187 -4.68 0.89 -3.06
C LEU A 187 -4.26 -0.54 -3.42
N SER A 188 -2.97 -0.72 -3.69
CA SER A 188 -2.32 -2.01 -3.83
C SER A 188 -1.05 -2.03 -2.99
N GLU A 189 -1.04 -2.81 -1.91
CA GLU A 189 0.03 -2.76 -0.90
C GLU A 189 0.74 -4.13 -0.80
N CYS A 190 1.77 -4.32 -1.62
CA CYS A 190 2.43 -5.60 -1.94
C CYS A 190 1.45 -6.61 -2.54
N VAL A 191 0.86 -6.30 -3.68
CA VAL A 191 -0.14 -7.20 -4.31
C VAL A 191 0.15 -7.43 -5.79
N LEU A 192 0.39 -6.37 -6.59
CA LEU A 192 0.62 -6.52 -8.04
C LEU A 192 1.80 -7.45 -8.36
N VAL A 193 2.87 -7.40 -7.56
CA VAL A 193 4.06 -8.26 -7.69
C VAL A 193 3.76 -9.78 -7.65
N TYR A 194 2.64 -10.22 -7.08
CA TYR A 194 2.25 -11.64 -7.06
C TYR A 194 1.54 -12.11 -8.32
N MET A 195 1.21 -11.19 -9.22
CA MET A 195 0.55 -11.45 -10.50
C MET A 195 1.57 -11.30 -11.63
N THR A 196 1.36 -11.94 -12.77
CA THR A 196 2.24 -11.70 -13.93
C THR A 196 2.17 -10.22 -14.37
N PRO A 197 3.18 -9.69 -15.09
CA PRO A 197 3.13 -8.31 -15.57
C PRO A 197 1.89 -8.00 -16.42
N SER A 198 1.43 -8.97 -17.23
CA SER A 198 0.19 -8.84 -18.00
C SER A 198 -1.05 -8.76 -17.11
N GLN A 199 -1.17 -9.65 -16.12
CA GLN A 199 -2.32 -9.67 -15.21
C GLN A 199 -2.40 -8.40 -14.36
N SER A 200 -1.28 -7.95 -13.77
CA SER A 200 -1.24 -6.69 -13.01
C SER A 200 -1.52 -5.48 -13.90
N SER A 201 -1.02 -5.46 -15.14
CA SER A 201 -1.34 -4.39 -16.11
C SER A 201 -2.83 -4.34 -16.43
N ASN A 202 -3.52 -5.48 -16.53
CA ASN A 202 -4.97 -5.53 -16.76
C ASN A 202 -5.74 -4.90 -15.59
N VAL A 203 -5.33 -5.13 -14.34
CA VAL A 203 -5.94 -4.49 -13.15
C VAL A 203 -5.76 -2.98 -13.19
N VAL A 204 -4.53 -2.51 -13.46
CA VAL A 204 -4.21 -1.08 -13.51
C VAL A 204 -4.94 -0.38 -14.66
N HIS A 205 -5.07 -1.07 -15.81
CA HIS A 205 -5.81 -0.57 -16.97
C HIS A 205 -7.31 -0.49 -16.71
N TRP A 206 -7.92 -1.55 -16.16
CA TRP A 206 -9.33 -1.55 -15.76
C TRP A 206 -9.67 -0.37 -14.85
N ALA A 207 -8.82 -0.08 -13.87
CA ALA A 207 -9.01 1.07 -13.00
C ALA A 207 -8.96 2.40 -13.76
N ALA A 208 -8.03 2.56 -14.69
CA ALA A 208 -7.89 3.76 -15.51
C ALA A 208 -9.08 3.96 -16.48
N GLU A 209 -9.65 2.88 -17.00
CA GLU A 209 -10.83 2.93 -17.87
C GLU A 209 -12.11 3.21 -17.07
N THR A 210 -12.25 2.58 -15.92
CA THR A 210 -13.47 2.67 -15.10
C THR A 210 -13.67 4.05 -14.50
N PHE A 211 -12.60 4.68 -14.00
CA PHE A 211 -12.71 5.93 -13.25
C PHE A 211 -12.16 7.13 -14.04
N HIS A 212 -12.92 8.22 -14.05
CA HIS A 212 -12.51 9.46 -14.72
C HIS A 212 -11.71 10.39 -13.82
N THR A 213 -11.89 10.27 -12.51
CA THR A 213 -11.11 10.96 -11.48
C THR A 213 -10.66 9.92 -10.47
N ALA A 214 -9.38 9.58 -10.50
CA ALA A 214 -8.85 8.51 -9.67
C ALA A 214 -7.40 8.72 -9.31
N MET A 215 -7.02 8.01 -8.26
CA MET A 215 -5.65 7.87 -7.81
C MET A 215 -5.36 6.39 -7.55
N PHE A 216 -4.21 5.90 -7.97
CA PHE A 216 -3.73 4.57 -7.62
C PHE A 216 -2.50 4.71 -6.75
N ILE A 217 -2.48 4.07 -5.58
CA ILE A 217 -1.28 3.90 -4.74
C ILE A 217 -0.80 2.46 -4.89
N ASN A 218 0.46 2.29 -5.26
CA ASN A 218 1.12 1.01 -5.31
C ASN A 218 2.38 1.01 -4.45
N TYR A 219 2.42 0.17 -3.42
CA TYR A 219 3.62 -0.10 -2.63
C TYR A 219 4.10 -1.51 -2.97
N GLU A 220 5.32 -1.68 -3.47
CA GLU A 220 5.93 -3.00 -3.68
C GLU A 220 7.45 -2.88 -3.87
N GLN A 221 8.09 -3.97 -4.28
CA GLN A 221 9.52 -4.01 -4.54
C GLN A 221 9.96 -3.09 -5.69
N VAL A 222 11.23 -2.68 -5.66
CA VAL A 222 11.92 -1.94 -6.72
C VAL A 222 13.40 -2.31 -6.72
N ASN A 223 14.14 -1.98 -7.79
CA ASN A 223 15.58 -2.25 -7.91
C ASN A 223 15.94 -3.74 -7.81
N MET A 224 15.03 -4.63 -8.23
CA MET A 224 15.16 -6.08 -8.04
C MET A 224 16.22 -6.76 -8.93
N SER A 225 16.90 -6.00 -9.79
CA SER A 225 17.91 -6.52 -10.72
C SER A 225 19.31 -6.67 -10.10
N ASP A 226 19.56 -6.05 -8.95
CA ASP A 226 20.88 -6.09 -8.30
C ASP A 226 21.09 -7.37 -7.45
N ARG A 227 22.26 -7.50 -6.81
CA ARG A 227 22.59 -8.69 -6.00
C ARG A 227 21.65 -8.86 -4.80
N PHE A 228 21.25 -7.78 -4.15
CA PHE A 228 20.33 -7.84 -3.01
C PHE A 228 18.94 -8.26 -3.48
N GLY A 229 18.45 -7.68 -4.58
CA GLY A 229 17.22 -8.09 -5.24
C GLY A 229 17.18 -9.59 -5.57
N GLN A 230 18.26 -10.14 -6.15
CA GLN A 230 18.35 -11.58 -6.42
C GLN A 230 18.29 -12.43 -5.15
N VAL A 231 19.01 -12.04 -4.09
CA VAL A 231 18.97 -12.75 -2.79
C VAL A 231 17.55 -12.70 -2.19
N MET A 232 16.85 -11.58 -2.33
CA MET A 232 15.47 -11.43 -1.88
C MET A 232 14.52 -12.36 -2.63
N ILE A 233 14.66 -12.45 -3.96
CA ILE A 233 13.87 -13.37 -4.80
C ILE A 233 14.12 -14.82 -4.38
N GLU A 234 15.38 -15.23 -4.26
CA GLU A 234 15.77 -16.58 -3.83
C GLU A 234 15.18 -16.93 -2.44
N ASN A 235 15.22 -15.97 -1.51
CA ASN A 235 14.69 -16.17 -0.16
C ASN A 235 13.16 -16.36 -0.13
N LEU A 236 12.42 -15.65 -0.99
CA LEU A 236 10.97 -15.80 -1.11
C LEU A 236 10.60 -17.11 -1.82
N GLN A 237 11.34 -17.49 -2.86
CA GLN A 237 11.16 -18.76 -3.56
C GLN A 237 11.38 -19.98 -2.64
N ARG A 238 12.37 -19.92 -1.73
CA ARG A 238 12.57 -20.96 -0.70
C ARG A 238 11.37 -21.13 0.24
N ARG A 239 10.54 -20.09 0.37
CA ARG A 239 9.27 -20.11 1.13
C ARG A 239 8.06 -20.39 0.23
N GLN A 240 8.29 -20.92 -0.98
CA GLN A 240 7.28 -21.20 -2.00
C GLN A 240 6.52 -19.96 -2.50
N CYS A 241 7.03 -18.76 -2.20
CA CYS A 241 6.43 -17.49 -2.63
C CYS A 241 7.14 -16.96 -3.88
N THR A 242 6.54 -17.17 -5.04
CA THR A 242 7.05 -16.65 -6.32
C THR A 242 6.54 -15.24 -6.57
N LEU A 243 7.46 -14.32 -6.90
CA LEU A 243 7.14 -12.97 -7.35
C LEU A 243 6.90 -12.96 -8.87
N ALA A 244 5.72 -13.37 -9.31
CA ALA A 244 5.38 -13.49 -10.73
C ALA A 244 5.54 -12.17 -11.53
N GLY A 245 5.42 -11.03 -10.84
CA GLY A 245 5.51 -9.68 -11.42
C GLY A 245 6.86 -8.98 -11.21
N VAL A 246 7.90 -9.71 -10.78
CA VAL A 246 9.19 -9.09 -10.43
C VAL A 246 9.85 -8.34 -11.59
N GLU A 247 9.55 -8.73 -12.83
CA GLU A 247 10.03 -8.04 -14.04
C GLU A 247 9.57 -6.57 -14.11
N ALA A 248 8.46 -6.21 -13.46
CA ALA A 248 7.98 -4.84 -13.37
C ALA A 248 8.67 -4.03 -12.25
N CYS A 249 9.51 -4.66 -11.42
CA CYS A 249 10.15 -4.09 -10.24
C CYS A 249 11.62 -3.71 -10.49
N GLN A 250 11.99 -3.36 -11.72
CA GLN A 250 13.39 -3.11 -12.10
C GLN A 250 13.92 -1.77 -11.57
N SER A 251 13.10 -0.72 -11.62
CA SER A 251 13.46 0.65 -11.24
C SER A 251 12.22 1.50 -10.96
N LEU A 252 12.39 2.67 -10.33
CA LEU A 252 11.31 3.64 -10.15
C LEU A 252 10.71 4.09 -11.49
N ASP A 253 11.50 4.15 -12.56
CA ASP A 253 11.00 4.50 -13.89
C ASP A 253 10.11 3.39 -14.46
N SER A 254 10.51 2.11 -14.31
CA SER A 254 9.66 0.98 -14.72
C SER A 254 8.32 0.95 -13.95
N GLN A 255 8.34 1.32 -12.67
CA GLN A 255 7.14 1.44 -11.83
C GLN A 255 6.20 2.53 -12.38
N LYS A 256 6.72 3.73 -12.67
CA LYS A 256 5.93 4.83 -13.27
C LYS A 256 5.40 4.48 -14.66
N GLU A 257 6.25 3.92 -15.51
CA GLU A 257 5.89 3.56 -16.89
C GLU A 257 4.72 2.56 -16.95
N ARG A 258 4.66 1.61 -16.00
CA ARG A 258 3.55 0.65 -15.93
C ARG A 258 2.18 1.35 -15.82
N PHE A 259 2.10 2.44 -15.06
CA PHE A 259 0.87 3.24 -14.95
C PHE A 259 0.63 4.09 -16.20
N LEU A 260 1.65 4.80 -16.69
CA LEU A 260 1.51 5.67 -17.86
C LEU A 260 1.08 4.90 -19.11
N LYS A 261 1.61 3.69 -19.31
CA LYS A 261 1.27 2.81 -20.44
C LYS A 261 -0.13 2.21 -20.37
N THR A 262 -0.78 2.24 -19.20
CA THR A 262 -2.10 1.62 -18.96
C THR A 262 -3.23 2.64 -18.84
N GLY A 263 -2.99 3.90 -19.22
CA GLY A 263 -4.03 4.93 -19.33
C GLY A 263 -4.04 5.98 -18.21
N TRP A 264 -3.06 5.95 -17.30
CA TRP A 264 -2.90 7.00 -16.28
C TRP A 264 -2.19 8.24 -16.86
N GLN A 265 -2.58 9.44 -16.40
CA GLN A 265 -2.09 10.70 -16.96
C GLN A 265 -0.76 11.15 -16.33
N HIS A 266 -0.61 10.90 -15.04
CA HIS A 266 0.59 11.22 -14.27
C HIS A 266 0.95 10.03 -13.38
N ALA A 267 2.25 9.82 -13.17
CA ALA A 267 2.79 8.84 -12.24
C ALA A 267 4.11 9.35 -11.66
N ASP A 268 4.24 9.24 -10.35
CA ASP A 268 5.47 9.55 -9.60
C ASP A 268 5.76 8.39 -8.64
N ALA A 269 7.02 8.21 -8.26
CA ALA A 269 7.44 7.14 -7.37
C ALA A 269 8.66 7.55 -6.54
N LEU A 270 8.73 7.05 -5.31
CA LEU A 270 9.86 7.22 -4.40
C LEU A 270 10.27 5.84 -3.87
N ASP A 271 11.58 5.62 -3.72
CA ASP A 271 12.05 4.51 -2.90
C ASP A 271 11.76 4.77 -1.42
N MET A 272 11.68 3.71 -0.62
CA MET A 272 11.28 3.83 0.78
C MET A 272 12.36 4.45 1.66
N ILE A 273 13.63 4.50 1.22
CA ILE A 273 14.68 5.23 1.95
C ILE A 273 14.45 6.74 1.84
N THR A 274 14.01 7.21 0.67
CA THR A 274 13.61 8.59 0.44
C THR A 274 12.37 8.91 1.30
N VAL A 275 11.34 8.07 1.29
CA VAL A 275 10.16 8.23 2.16
C VAL A 275 10.55 8.30 3.63
N TYR A 276 11.38 7.36 4.10
CA TYR A 276 11.85 7.32 5.48
C TYR A 276 12.60 8.59 5.89
N SER A 277 13.43 9.15 5.00
CA SER A 277 14.17 10.39 5.24
C SER A 277 13.28 11.63 5.34
N MET A 278 12.09 11.58 4.73
CA MET A 278 11.15 12.70 4.74
C MET A 278 10.19 12.68 5.93
N LEU A 279 10.12 11.58 6.70
CA LEU A 279 9.27 11.49 7.90
C LEU A 279 9.62 12.60 8.92
N PRO A 280 8.63 13.10 9.69
CA PRO A 280 8.87 14.17 10.67
C PRO A 280 9.98 13.80 11.67
N GLN A 281 10.92 14.70 11.90
CA GLN A 281 12.11 14.41 12.73
C GLN A 281 11.77 14.03 14.18
N GLU A 282 10.74 14.64 14.77
CA GLU A 282 10.27 14.29 16.11
C GLU A 282 9.76 12.85 16.17
N ASP A 283 9.05 12.43 15.13
CA ASP A 283 8.50 11.10 15.03
C ASP A 283 9.57 10.05 14.68
N MET A 284 10.58 10.44 13.90
CA MET A 284 11.80 9.66 13.71
C MET A 284 12.54 9.44 15.02
N ALA A 285 12.80 10.48 15.81
CA ALA A 285 13.42 10.35 17.13
C ALA A 285 12.65 9.39 18.05
N ARG A 286 11.30 9.47 18.01
CA ARG A 286 10.43 8.55 18.74
C ARG A 286 10.62 7.10 18.28
N ILE A 287 10.51 6.79 16.99
CA ILE A 287 10.62 5.40 16.52
C ILE A 287 12.02 4.82 16.70
N GLU A 288 13.07 5.63 16.59
CA GLU A 288 14.45 5.17 16.76
C GLU A 288 14.79 4.86 18.22
N SER A 289 14.05 5.43 19.16
CA SER A 289 14.17 5.14 20.60
C SER A 289 13.48 3.82 21.02
N LEU A 290 12.60 3.25 20.19
CA LEU A 290 11.84 2.04 20.54
C LEU A 290 12.73 0.80 20.56
N GLU A 291 13.62 0.69 19.57
CA GLU A 291 14.51 -0.46 19.39
C GLU A 291 15.87 0.01 18.86
N PHE A 292 16.94 -0.50 19.49
CA PHE A 292 18.30 -0.31 19.03
C PHE A 292 18.51 -0.99 17.67
N LEU A 293 19.12 -0.28 16.73
CA LEU A 293 19.49 -0.78 15.41
C LEU A 293 21.00 -0.60 15.23
N ASP A 294 21.71 -1.72 15.21
CA ASP A 294 23.15 -1.79 14.91
C ASP A 294 23.42 -1.72 13.39
N GLU A 295 22.68 -2.50 12.60
CA GLU A 295 22.89 -2.64 11.15
C GLU A 295 22.07 -1.62 10.34
N ARG A 296 22.54 -0.36 10.33
CA ARG A 296 21.89 0.72 9.55
C ARG A 296 21.94 0.48 8.04
N GLU A 297 23.01 -0.16 7.56
CA GLU A 297 23.23 -0.50 6.17
C GLU A 297 22.17 -1.50 5.69
N LEU A 298 21.77 -2.47 6.53
CA LEU A 298 20.73 -3.44 6.20
C LEU A 298 19.36 -2.76 6.04
N LEU A 299 19.02 -1.84 6.95
CA LEU A 299 17.80 -1.03 6.81
C LEU A 299 17.83 -0.22 5.51
N GLN A 300 18.95 0.43 5.21
CA GLN A 300 19.09 1.21 3.98
C GLN A 300 18.90 0.34 2.74
N GLN A 301 19.57 -0.82 2.67
CA GLN A 301 19.43 -1.76 1.56
C GLN A 301 17.98 -2.23 1.42
N LEU A 302 17.33 -2.59 2.52
CA LEU A 302 15.93 -3.02 2.51
C LEU A 302 15.01 -1.90 1.98
N LEU A 303 15.17 -0.66 2.47
CA LEU A 303 14.34 0.47 2.06
C LEU A 303 14.62 0.94 0.63
N GLN A 304 15.82 0.71 0.08
CA GLN A 304 16.14 0.96 -1.32
C GLN A 304 15.48 -0.04 -2.28
N HIS A 305 15.00 -1.18 -1.78
CA HIS A 305 14.38 -2.25 -2.56
C HIS A 305 12.85 -2.30 -2.45
N TYR A 306 12.25 -1.30 -1.82
CA TYR A 306 10.82 -1.05 -1.89
C TYR A 306 10.56 0.36 -2.39
N SER A 307 9.41 0.55 -3.03
CA SER A 307 8.96 1.86 -3.47
C SER A 307 7.49 2.07 -3.15
N ILE A 308 7.11 3.34 -3.06
CA ILE A 308 5.72 3.77 -3.16
C ILE A 308 5.59 4.57 -4.46
N CYS A 309 4.71 4.10 -5.34
CA CYS A 309 4.33 4.73 -6.59
C CYS A 309 2.90 5.21 -6.47
N TRP A 310 2.59 6.37 -7.04
CA TRP A 310 1.22 6.81 -7.19
C TRP A 310 0.96 7.34 -8.59
N ALA A 311 -0.22 7.06 -9.10
CA ALA A 311 -0.66 7.52 -10.41
C ALA A 311 -2.02 8.22 -10.31
N THR A 312 -2.27 9.19 -11.18
CA THR A 312 -3.50 9.99 -11.13
C THR A 312 -4.10 10.23 -12.51
N LYS A 313 -5.42 10.35 -12.54
CA LYS A 313 -6.24 10.86 -13.64
C LYS A 313 -7.27 11.80 -13.00
N ASP A 314 -7.41 13.03 -13.48
CA ASP A 314 -8.19 14.05 -12.75
C ASP A 314 -9.11 14.86 -13.67
N ARG A 315 -10.22 14.25 -14.11
CA ARG A 315 -11.24 14.95 -14.91
C ARG A 315 -11.98 16.01 -14.11
N LEU A 316 -12.23 15.78 -12.82
CA LEU A 316 -12.94 16.72 -11.93
C LEU A 316 -12.06 17.90 -11.51
N ASN A 317 -10.78 17.92 -11.91
CA ASN A 317 -9.82 18.95 -11.53
C ASN A 317 -9.78 19.16 -10.01
N LEU A 318 -9.85 18.08 -9.22
CA LEU A 318 -9.61 18.12 -7.77
C LEU A 318 -8.29 18.84 -7.47
N ALA A 319 -7.32 18.72 -8.37
CA ALA A 319 -6.12 19.51 -8.40
C ALA A 319 -6.29 21.02 -8.26
N ARG A 320 -7.25 21.63 -8.98
CA ARG A 320 -7.32 23.09 -9.21
C ARG A 320 -8.34 23.79 -8.32
N THR A 321 -9.35 23.08 -7.81
CA THR A 321 -10.51 23.65 -7.09
C THR A 321 -10.20 24.26 -5.71
N SER A 322 -9.01 24.04 -5.14
CA SER A 322 -8.64 24.57 -3.80
C SER A 322 -7.72 25.79 -3.80
N GLY A 323 -7.54 26.51 -4.92
CA GLY A 323 -6.62 27.66 -5.01
C GLY A 323 -5.13 27.30 -4.83
N THR A 324 -4.84 26.01 -4.71
CA THR A 324 -3.52 25.40 -4.52
C THR A 324 -3.46 24.18 -5.42
N GLY A 325 -3.10 24.44 -6.69
CA GLY A 325 -3.00 23.45 -7.76
C GLY A 325 -2.27 22.16 -7.35
N PHE A 326 -2.48 21.03 -8.03
CA PHE A 326 -1.72 19.78 -7.92
C PHE A 326 -0.18 19.92 -7.89
N LYS A 327 0.37 21.08 -8.26
CA LYS A 327 1.75 21.46 -7.96
C LYS A 327 2.08 21.40 -6.47
N LEU A 328 1.08 21.46 -5.58
CA LEU A 328 1.18 21.21 -4.14
C LEU A 328 1.10 19.74 -3.76
N TRP A 329 0.65 18.85 -4.64
CA TRP A 329 0.78 17.41 -4.42
C TRP A 329 2.26 17.01 -4.44
N GLN A 330 3.06 17.49 -5.41
CA GLN A 330 4.53 17.39 -5.38
C GLN A 330 5.21 18.20 -4.25
N ARG A 331 4.55 19.23 -3.69
CA ARG A 331 5.08 20.16 -2.67
C ARG A 331 4.62 19.86 -1.22
N HIS A 332 3.62 19.00 -1.02
CA HIS A 332 3.13 18.53 0.28
C HIS A 332 3.39 17.03 0.48
N VAL A 333 3.50 16.24 -0.59
CA VAL A 333 4.16 14.92 -0.54
C VAL A 333 5.67 15.11 -0.31
N GLY A 334 6.21 16.29 -0.62
CA GLY A 334 7.37 16.85 0.07
C GLY A 334 6.94 17.36 1.45
N LEU A 335 7.12 16.51 2.46
CA LEU A 335 6.86 16.79 3.87
C LEU A 335 7.39 18.16 4.31
N GLY A 336 6.61 18.84 5.17
CA GLY A 336 6.84 20.20 5.64
C GLY A 336 8.30 20.51 5.99
N GLY A 337 8.98 21.18 5.07
CA GLY A 337 10.31 21.73 5.26
C GLY A 337 10.39 23.04 4.49
N SER A 338 10.80 24.10 5.17
CA SER A 338 11.02 25.41 4.56
C SER A 338 11.95 25.28 3.34
N GLN A 339 11.86 26.22 2.40
CA GLN A 339 12.60 26.27 1.13
C GLN A 339 14.14 26.09 1.23
N ASN A 340 14.72 26.06 2.43
CA ASN A 340 16.16 26.02 2.68
C ASN A 340 16.80 24.62 2.75
N SER A 341 16.03 23.52 2.80
CA SER A 341 16.60 22.16 2.86
C SER A 341 16.96 21.55 1.49
N TRP A 342 16.37 22.05 0.40
CA TRP A 342 16.56 21.52 -0.95
C TRP A 342 17.92 21.89 -1.59
N ALA A 343 18.55 22.99 -1.18
CA ALA A 343 19.82 23.45 -1.74
C ALA A 343 21.05 22.67 -1.22
N ARG A 344 20.91 21.86 -0.17
CA ARG A 344 22.05 21.11 0.39
C ARG A 344 22.27 19.76 -0.27
N TYR A 345 21.22 19.09 -0.76
CA TYR A 345 21.37 17.75 -1.35
C TYR A 345 21.78 17.76 -2.84
N SER A 346 21.40 18.78 -3.59
CA SER A 346 21.83 18.96 -4.99
C SER A 346 23.32 19.31 -5.11
N ASN A 347 23.94 19.93 -4.10
CA ASN A 347 25.37 20.27 -4.09
C ASN A 347 26.30 19.11 -3.66
N VAL A 348 25.78 18.00 -3.15
CA VAL A 348 26.61 16.84 -2.75
C VAL A 348 26.89 15.90 -3.93
N LYS A 349 26.11 15.97 -5.02
CA LYS A 349 26.33 15.16 -6.24
C LYS A 349 27.19 15.85 -7.31
N SER A 350 27.57 17.11 -7.14
CA SER A 350 28.40 17.86 -8.10
C SER A 350 29.77 18.26 -7.53
N GLY A 351 30.39 17.38 -6.74
CA GLY A 351 31.76 17.53 -6.27
C GLY A 351 32.77 17.32 -7.40
N GLU A 352 32.87 18.27 -8.33
CA GLU A 352 34.06 18.42 -9.16
C GLU A 352 35.26 18.69 -8.25
N HIS A 353 36.26 17.80 -8.32
CA HIS A 353 37.59 18.03 -7.76
C HIS A 353 38.19 19.32 -8.34
N ARG A 354 38.21 20.38 -7.55
CA ARG A 354 39.13 21.50 -7.75
C ARG A 354 40.25 21.40 -6.73
N HIS A 355 41.42 20.99 -7.20
CA HIS A 355 42.68 21.13 -6.48
C HIS A 355 42.96 22.60 -6.14
N PRO A 356 43.39 22.94 -4.92
CA PRO A 356 43.91 24.26 -4.63
C PRO A 356 45.37 24.35 -5.10
N ILE A 357 45.61 25.24 -6.06
CA ILE A 357 46.94 25.68 -6.48
C ILE A 357 47.61 26.41 -5.31
N SER A 358 48.72 25.87 -4.81
CA SER A 358 49.57 26.55 -3.83
C SER A 358 50.35 27.68 -4.52
N LYS A 359 50.15 28.92 -4.06
CA LYS A 359 51.12 30.01 -4.22
C LYS A 359 51.92 30.14 -2.92
N LYS A 360 53.25 30.07 -3.04
CA LYS A 360 54.31 30.69 -2.21
C LYS A 360 55.62 30.27 -2.89
N GLU A 361 56.22 31.11 -3.74
CA GLU A 361 57.18 32.16 -3.39
C GLU A 361 58.27 31.70 -2.41
N THR A 362 59.52 31.83 -2.92
CA THR A 362 60.86 31.58 -2.36
C THR A 362 61.29 30.13 -2.17
#